data_AF-A0A849RG22-F1
#
_entry.id   AF-A0A849RG22-F1
#
_cell.length_a   1.000
_cell.length_b   1.000
_cell.length_c   1.000
_cell.angle_alpha   90.00
_cell.angle_beta   90.00
_cell.angle_gamma   90.00
#
_symmetry.space_group_name_H-M   'P 1'
#
loop_
_entity.id
_entity.type
_entity.pdbx_description
1 polymer ?
#
loop_
_entity_poly.entity_id
_entity_poly.type
_entity_poly.pdbx_seq_one_letter_code
_entity_poly.pdbx_strand_id
1 'polypeptide(L)'
;MSGMLSGKPELEGVRVLSYTVGELGLGLGVVAAYDDPNGYLHSFRKDPRLVIENPHAKKDDPALILALDGQKVVGRLGLFAGELLYEGQNIRVYWLSEFAMEESYRATGVGGMILLRLLALRMPLLACGAPSAELEKLYDRVGFVRLGPLGRFVRFHDTEVAARHFVGNRVLARGLSRIANLALATFYSMKSRVRNHALTYRPIQAFDNSIGTLFASEDRNHCVRDPLMLNWVLKHNPAQAFLIYDGATLLGYCVLKTMKFGGGGSRNLPEMNMGTLLDYYVADSSRKVLSDLLRFCVNRFEGESLDICEFQVCDEKLSNLCKEFGFTKVGGYRIFFKPGLGMTSHGARDWFLTLGTADAILMGS
;
A
#
# COMPACT_ATOMS: atom_id res chain seq x y z
N MET A 1 -10.54 39.23 24.33
CA MET A 1 -9.83 37.96 24.06
C MET A 1 -9.95 37.11 25.32
N SER A 2 -11.00 36.29 25.39
CA SER A 2 -11.26 35.38 26.50
C SER A 2 -10.55 34.06 26.17
N GLY A 3 -9.55 33.69 26.97
CA GLY A 3 -8.81 32.45 26.82
C GLY A 3 -9.69 31.28 27.25
N MET A 4 -10.18 30.50 26.28
CA MET A 4 -10.65 29.14 26.55
C MET A 4 -9.45 28.29 26.95
N LEU A 5 -9.25 28.12 28.25
CA LEU A 5 -8.48 27.01 28.77
C LEU A 5 -9.34 25.75 28.56
N SER A 6 -9.11 25.05 27.44
CA SER A 6 -9.70 23.73 27.25
C SER A 6 -9.15 22.81 28.34
N GLY A 7 -10.03 22.35 29.22
CA GLY A 7 -9.72 21.28 30.15
C GLY A 7 -9.22 20.09 29.34
N LYS A 8 -8.02 19.60 29.65
CA LYS A 8 -7.59 18.30 29.13
C LYS A 8 -8.63 17.28 29.61
N PRO A 9 -9.18 16.44 28.72
CA PRO A 9 -10.10 15.40 29.15
C PRO A 9 -9.40 14.55 30.22
N GLU A 10 -10.04 14.42 31.38
CA GLU A 10 -9.60 13.44 32.38
C GLU A 10 -9.65 12.05 31.73
N LEU A 11 -8.55 11.31 31.81
CA LEU A 11 -8.37 10.02 31.14
C LEU A 11 -9.12 8.86 31.81
N GLU A 12 -9.98 9.15 32.78
CA GLU A 12 -10.79 8.13 33.46
C GLU A 12 -11.87 7.61 32.51
N GLY A 13 -11.59 6.53 31.79
CA GLY A 13 -12.61 5.81 31.02
C GLY A 13 -12.20 5.20 29.69
N VAL A 14 -11.02 5.52 29.15
CA VAL A 14 -10.61 4.95 27.85
C VAL A 14 -10.19 3.49 28.00
N ARG A 15 -10.91 2.59 27.33
CA ARG A 15 -10.61 1.16 27.26
C ARG A 15 -9.97 0.82 25.93
N VAL A 16 -8.92 0.00 25.96
CA VAL A 16 -8.32 -0.56 24.74
C VAL A 16 -8.70 -2.03 24.65
N LEU A 17 -9.44 -2.43 23.61
CA LEU A 17 -9.90 -3.80 23.38
C LEU A 17 -9.26 -4.38 22.12
N SER A 18 -9.06 -5.70 22.08
CA SER A 18 -8.61 -6.43 20.89
C SER A 18 -9.70 -7.41 20.46
N TYR A 19 -9.83 -7.57 19.15
CA TYR A 19 -10.68 -8.56 18.52
C TYR A 19 -9.83 -9.43 17.63
N THR A 20 -10.10 -10.72 17.70
CA THR A 20 -9.45 -11.75 16.91
C THR A 20 -10.17 -11.97 15.59
N VAL A 21 -9.51 -12.61 14.62
CA VAL A 21 -10.11 -13.04 13.35
C VAL A 21 -11.35 -13.91 13.60
N GLY A 22 -11.28 -14.81 14.59
CA GLY A 22 -12.38 -15.70 14.96
C GLY A 22 -13.60 -14.96 15.50
N GLU A 23 -13.40 -14.02 16.42
CA GLU A 23 -14.50 -13.19 16.97
C GLU A 23 -15.17 -12.35 15.89
N LEU A 24 -14.38 -11.77 14.99
CA LEU A 24 -14.90 -11.00 13.86
C LEU A 24 -15.59 -11.89 12.81
N GLY A 25 -15.16 -13.14 12.68
CA GLY A 25 -15.76 -14.15 11.81
C GLY A 25 -17.15 -14.63 12.25
N LEU A 26 -17.49 -14.47 13.53
CA LEU A 26 -18.85 -14.75 14.04
C LEU A 26 -19.88 -13.68 13.58
N GLY A 27 -19.40 -12.58 13.00
CA GLY A 27 -20.20 -11.51 12.43
C GLY A 27 -19.83 -10.15 13.00
N LEU A 28 -20.20 -9.09 12.27
CA LEU A 28 -19.90 -7.70 12.67
C LEU A 28 -20.57 -7.26 13.98
N GLY A 29 -21.49 -8.05 14.54
CA GLY A 29 -22.24 -7.74 15.75
C GLY A 29 -21.37 -7.35 16.95
N VAL A 30 -20.15 -7.92 17.05
CA VAL A 30 -19.20 -7.63 18.13
C VAL A 30 -18.66 -6.20 18.11
N VAL A 31 -18.67 -5.52 16.95
CA VAL A 31 -18.21 -4.13 16.78
C VAL A 31 -19.29 -3.19 16.24
N ALA A 32 -20.45 -3.73 15.83
CA ALA A 32 -21.57 -2.94 15.32
C ALA A 32 -22.24 -2.09 16.41
N ALA A 33 -22.15 -2.50 17.67
CA ALA A 33 -22.74 -1.80 18.80
C ALA A 33 -22.00 -0.50 19.19
N TYR A 34 -20.76 -0.30 18.71
CA TYR A 34 -19.99 0.91 19.01
C TYR A 34 -20.43 2.11 18.18
N ASP A 35 -20.48 3.25 18.84
CA ASP A 35 -20.66 4.56 18.21
C ASP A 35 -19.36 4.95 17.49
N ASP A 36 -19.44 5.14 16.17
CA ASP A 36 -18.26 5.40 15.32
C ASP A 36 -18.47 6.66 14.48
N PRO A 37 -18.55 7.85 15.12
CA PRO A 37 -18.90 9.08 14.44
C PRO A 37 -17.83 9.54 13.43
N ASN A 38 -16.60 9.05 13.59
CA ASN A 38 -15.45 9.38 12.75
C ASN A 38 -15.14 8.30 11.69
N GLY A 39 -15.95 7.24 11.60
CA GLY A 39 -15.82 6.20 10.58
C GLY A 39 -14.56 5.33 10.70
N TYR A 40 -14.01 5.15 11.91
CA TYR A 40 -12.86 4.28 12.16
C TYR A 40 -13.13 2.81 11.82
N LEU A 41 -14.38 2.36 11.83
CA LEU A 41 -14.77 1.01 11.46
C LEU A 41 -15.27 0.91 10.01
N HIS A 42 -15.26 2.00 9.24
CA HIS A 42 -15.88 2.03 7.90
C HIS A 42 -15.26 1.02 6.92
N SER A 43 -13.94 1.02 6.77
CA SER A 43 -13.23 0.09 5.86
C SER A 43 -13.48 -1.36 6.24
N PHE A 44 -13.39 -1.67 7.55
CA PHE A 44 -13.65 -3.00 8.09
C PHE A 44 -15.10 -3.45 7.89
N ARG A 45 -16.09 -2.56 8.12
CA ARG A 45 -17.51 -2.85 7.91
C ARG A 45 -17.85 -3.06 6.42
N LYS A 46 -17.09 -2.45 5.50
CA LYS A 46 -17.30 -2.57 4.06
C LYS A 46 -16.96 -3.97 3.52
N ASP A 47 -15.86 -4.58 3.98
CA ASP A 47 -15.50 -5.95 3.58
C ASP A 47 -14.73 -6.70 4.68
N PRO A 48 -15.40 -7.22 5.73
CA PRO A 48 -14.73 -7.95 6.80
C PRO A 48 -14.09 -9.26 6.34
N ARG A 49 -14.54 -9.80 5.19
CA ARG A 49 -13.97 -11.00 4.57
C ARG A 49 -12.49 -10.82 4.26
N LEU A 50 -12.05 -9.59 4.06
CA LEU A 50 -10.64 -9.32 3.86
C LEU A 50 -9.79 -9.88 5.02
N VAL A 51 -10.17 -9.60 6.25
CA VAL A 51 -9.47 -10.12 7.43
C VAL A 51 -9.72 -11.62 7.60
N ILE A 52 -10.98 -12.05 7.43
CA ILE A 52 -11.43 -13.41 7.78
C ILE A 52 -10.91 -14.46 6.78
N GLU A 53 -10.82 -14.11 5.51
CA GLU A 53 -10.42 -15.00 4.41
C GLU A 53 -8.92 -14.89 4.07
N ASN A 54 -8.15 -14.10 4.84
CA ASN A 54 -6.71 -14.03 4.66
C ASN A 54 -6.08 -15.42 4.84
N PRO A 55 -5.34 -15.94 3.83
CA PRO A 55 -4.83 -17.32 3.85
C PRO A 55 -3.81 -17.60 4.96
N HIS A 56 -3.15 -16.57 5.49
CA HIS A 56 -2.20 -16.72 6.59
C HIS A 56 -2.84 -16.49 7.98
N ALA A 57 -4.11 -16.08 8.04
CA ALA A 57 -4.80 -15.79 9.28
C ALA A 57 -5.28 -17.07 10.00
N LYS A 58 -5.19 -17.03 11.33
CA LYS A 58 -5.72 -18.02 12.27
C LYS A 58 -6.80 -17.36 13.11
N LYS A 59 -7.72 -18.17 13.63
CA LYS A 59 -8.87 -17.67 14.41
C LYS A 59 -8.47 -16.87 15.65
N ASP A 60 -7.34 -17.19 16.26
CA ASP A 60 -6.79 -16.55 17.46
C ASP A 60 -5.90 -15.34 17.15
N ASP A 61 -5.60 -15.06 15.87
CA ASP A 61 -4.82 -13.88 15.54
C ASP A 61 -5.60 -12.60 15.88
N PRO A 62 -4.92 -11.58 16.43
CA PRO A 62 -5.48 -10.25 16.54
C PRO A 62 -5.69 -9.66 15.14
N ALA A 63 -6.86 -9.06 14.95
CA ALA A 63 -7.27 -8.43 13.70
C ALA A 63 -7.57 -6.94 13.86
N LEU A 64 -8.05 -6.55 15.04
CA LEU A 64 -8.45 -5.17 15.32
C LEU A 64 -8.18 -4.83 16.77
N ILE A 65 -7.60 -3.66 17.01
CA ILE A 65 -7.46 -3.07 18.34
C ILE A 65 -8.20 -1.73 18.32
N LEU A 66 -9.13 -1.54 19.26
CA LEU A 66 -9.93 -0.32 19.39
C LEU A 66 -9.60 0.40 20.69
N ALA A 67 -9.55 1.72 20.62
CA ALA A 67 -9.66 2.57 21.79
C ALA A 67 -11.10 3.11 21.88
N LEU A 68 -11.72 2.92 23.04
CA LEU A 68 -13.11 3.26 23.31
C LEU A 68 -13.21 4.22 24.49
N ASP A 69 -13.92 5.33 24.31
CA ASP A 69 -14.40 6.18 25.40
C ASP A 69 -15.89 5.89 25.61
N GLY A 70 -16.21 5.12 26.67
CA GLY A 70 -17.54 4.51 26.80
C GLY A 70 -17.84 3.52 25.65
N GLN A 71 -18.79 3.88 24.78
CA GLN A 71 -19.16 3.15 23.55
C GLN A 71 -18.61 3.82 22.27
N LYS A 72 -18.01 5.01 22.38
CA LYS A 72 -17.49 5.76 21.24
C LYS A 72 -16.11 5.24 20.85
N VAL A 73 -15.93 4.94 19.57
CA VAL A 73 -14.61 4.62 19.00
C VAL A 73 -13.82 5.92 18.83
N VAL A 74 -12.70 6.03 19.55
CA VAL A 74 -11.81 7.20 19.52
C VAL A 74 -10.48 6.91 18.84
N GLY A 75 -10.21 5.63 18.53
CA GLY A 75 -9.05 5.24 17.74
C GLY A 75 -9.04 3.76 17.40
N ARG A 76 -8.19 3.38 16.46
CA ARG A 76 -8.07 2.00 16.01
C ARG A 76 -6.69 1.65 15.47
N LEU A 77 -6.44 0.35 15.39
CA LEU A 77 -5.34 -0.26 14.66
C LEU A 77 -5.82 -1.59 14.08
N GLY A 78 -5.76 -1.74 12.76
CA GLY A 78 -6.00 -3.00 12.07
C GLY A 78 -4.73 -3.85 12.00
N LEU A 79 -4.90 -5.17 11.97
CA LEU A 79 -3.81 -6.13 11.87
C LEU A 79 -4.16 -7.21 10.83
N PHE A 80 -3.17 -7.56 10.01
CA PHE A 80 -3.25 -8.69 9.09
C PHE A 80 -2.11 -9.65 9.36
N ALA A 81 -2.41 -10.94 9.51
CA ALA A 81 -1.39 -11.96 9.53
C ALA A 81 -0.73 -12.06 8.15
N GLY A 82 0.58 -12.27 8.13
CA GLY A 82 1.33 -12.56 6.92
C GLY A 82 2.57 -13.38 7.22
N GLU A 83 3.32 -13.68 6.16
CA GLU A 83 4.60 -14.35 6.25
C GLU A 83 5.69 -13.57 5.52
N LEU A 84 6.89 -13.61 6.09
CA LEU A 84 8.10 -13.05 5.51
C LEU A 84 9.11 -14.15 5.31
N LEU A 85 9.76 -14.19 4.15
CA LEU A 85 11.08 -14.78 4.07
C LEU A 85 12.05 -13.79 4.70
N TYR A 86 12.72 -14.19 5.77
CA TYR A 86 13.68 -13.38 6.51
C TYR A 86 14.92 -14.23 6.79
N GLU A 87 16.07 -13.80 6.28
CA GLU A 87 17.33 -14.57 6.34
C GLU A 87 17.16 -16.04 5.89
N GLY A 88 16.37 -16.25 4.82
CA GLY A 88 16.07 -17.57 4.26
C GLY A 88 15.05 -18.40 5.05
N GLN A 89 14.44 -17.85 6.11
CA GLN A 89 13.42 -18.54 6.91
C GLN A 89 12.06 -17.87 6.77
N ASN A 90 11.01 -18.68 6.62
CA ASN A 90 9.65 -18.17 6.68
C ASN A 90 9.26 -17.89 8.13
N ILE A 91 8.97 -16.63 8.42
CA ILE A 91 8.51 -16.17 9.74
C ILE A 91 7.13 -15.53 9.63
N ARG A 92 6.34 -15.68 10.69
CA ARG A 92 5.04 -15.02 10.80
C ARG A 92 5.23 -13.56 11.21
N VAL A 93 4.45 -12.66 10.60
CA VAL A 93 4.45 -11.22 10.88
C VAL A 93 3.01 -10.72 11.03
N TYR A 94 2.82 -9.62 11.76
CA TYR A 94 1.60 -8.82 11.67
C TYR A 94 1.85 -7.52 10.93
N TRP A 95 1.06 -7.31 9.89
CA TRP A 95 0.99 -6.07 9.17
C TRP A 95 -0.01 -5.12 9.81
N LEU A 96 0.47 -3.91 10.12
CA LEU A 96 -0.31 -2.85 10.72
C LEU A 96 -1.02 -2.07 9.62
N SER A 97 -2.32 -1.86 9.82
CA SER A 97 -3.17 -1.13 8.89
C SER A 97 -3.99 -0.07 9.62
N GLU A 98 -4.15 1.08 8.99
CA GLU A 98 -5.08 2.14 9.39
C GLU A 98 -4.98 2.56 10.89
N PHE A 99 -3.75 2.74 11.39
CA PHE A 99 -3.54 3.28 12.72
C PHE A 99 -4.01 4.74 12.78
N ALA A 100 -5.20 4.95 13.34
CA ALA A 100 -5.89 6.22 13.39
C ALA A 100 -6.36 6.55 14.81
N MET A 101 -6.39 7.85 15.12
CA MET A 101 -6.79 8.37 16.42
C MET A 101 -7.48 9.72 16.26
N GLU A 102 -8.53 9.93 17.04
CA GLU A 102 -9.22 11.20 17.17
C GLU A 102 -8.25 12.26 17.71
N GLU A 103 -8.34 13.48 17.18
CA GLU A 103 -7.35 14.53 17.44
C GLU A 103 -7.21 14.87 18.92
N SER A 104 -8.32 14.93 19.65
CA SER A 104 -8.39 15.15 21.10
C SER A 104 -7.65 14.10 21.93
N TYR A 105 -7.34 12.93 21.34
CA TYR A 105 -6.68 11.79 22.00
C TYR A 105 -5.22 11.56 21.60
N ARG A 106 -4.67 12.30 20.62
CA ARG A 106 -3.30 12.04 20.09
C ARG A 106 -2.18 12.29 21.09
N ALA A 107 -2.40 13.15 22.09
CA ALA A 107 -1.41 13.52 23.10
C ALA A 107 -1.73 12.98 24.50
N THR A 108 -2.71 12.08 24.62
CA THR A 108 -3.16 11.57 25.93
C THR A 108 -2.51 10.24 26.33
N GLY A 109 -1.72 9.63 25.42
CA GLY A 109 -1.08 8.34 25.64
C GLY A 109 -1.87 7.13 25.14
N VAL A 110 -3.12 7.31 24.71
CA VAL A 110 -3.98 6.21 24.21
C VAL A 110 -3.38 5.48 23.01
N GLY A 111 -2.76 6.20 22.05
CA GLY A 111 -2.03 5.57 20.95
C GLY A 111 -0.87 4.69 21.42
N GLY A 112 -0.19 5.09 22.50
CA GLY A 112 0.83 4.27 23.15
C GLY A 112 0.23 3.01 23.78
N MET A 113 -0.94 3.08 24.40
CA MET A 113 -1.64 1.92 24.95
C MET A 113 -2.03 0.90 23.88
N ILE A 114 -2.52 1.36 22.72
CA ILE A 114 -2.79 0.50 21.55
C ILE A 114 -1.51 -0.24 21.14
N LEU A 115 -0.39 0.47 21.00
CA LEU A 115 0.88 -0.16 20.62
C LEU A 115 1.41 -1.09 21.71
N LEU A 116 1.33 -0.76 22.99
CA LEU A 116 1.78 -1.67 24.06
C LEU A 116 1.02 -3.00 24.02
N ARG A 117 -0.28 -2.96 23.73
CA ARG A 117 -1.10 -4.17 23.54
C ARG A 117 -0.65 -5.00 22.34
N LEU A 118 -0.29 -4.34 21.24
CA LEU A 118 0.34 -4.98 20.08
C LEU A 118 1.72 -5.58 20.40
N LEU A 119 2.57 -4.87 21.16
CA LEU A 119 3.90 -5.34 21.53
C LEU A 119 3.86 -6.56 22.46
N ALA A 120 2.79 -6.72 23.25
CA ALA A 120 2.58 -7.87 24.11
C ALA A 120 2.50 -9.19 23.31
N LEU A 121 2.20 -9.14 22.01
CA LEU A 121 2.19 -10.30 21.12
C LEU A 121 3.59 -10.89 20.89
N ARG A 122 4.66 -10.10 21.11
CA ARG A 122 6.07 -10.49 20.87
C ARG A 122 6.36 -11.00 19.45
N MET A 123 5.53 -10.60 18.48
CA MET A 123 5.69 -10.95 17.07
C MET A 123 6.41 -9.85 16.30
N PRO A 124 7.09 -10.19 15.19
CA PRO A 124 7.55 -9.20 14.23
C PRO A 124 6.37 -8.39 13.68
N LEU A 125 6.58 -7.09 13.43
CA LEU A 125 5.54 -6.19 12.93
C LEU A 125 6.02 -5.43 11.70
N LEU A 126 5.12 -5.22 10.74
CA LEU A 126 5.37 -4.37 9.57
C LEU A 126 4.32 -3.27 9.48
N ALA A 127 4.74 -2.07 9.09
CA ALA A 127 3.83 -1.00 8.74
C ALA A 127 4.31 -0.32 7.46
N CYS A 128 3.36 0.05 6.60
CA CYS A 128 3.66 0.85 5.41
C CYS A 128 2.62 1.96 5.28
N GLY A 129 3.05 3.14 4.85
CA GLY A 129 2.15 4.24 4.55
C GLY A 129 2.84 5.60 4.66
N ALA A 130 2.05 6.65 4.80
CA ALA A 130 2.51 8.01 5.08
C ALA A 130 2.11 8.42 6.52
N PRO A 131 2.71 7.83 7.56
CA PRO A 131 2.36 8.17 8.94
C PRO A 131 2.62 9.65 9.24
N SER A 132 1.86 10.20 10.19
CA SER A 132 2.13 11.55 10.70
C SER A 132 3.46 11.58 11.47
N ALA A 133 4.02 12.77 11.69
CA ALA A 133 5.26 12.92 12.45
C ALA A 133 5.13 12.40 13.89
N GLU A 134 3.93 12.49 14.49
CA GLU A 134 3.63 11.97 15.82
C GLU A 134 3.65 10.44 15.84
N LEU A 135 3.02 9.80 14.85
CA LEU A 135 3.02 8.34 14.73
C LEU A 135 4.43 7.80 14.46
N GLU A 136 5.24 8.49 13.65
CA GLU A 136 6.63 8.11 13.44
C GLU A 136 7.47 8.17 14.72
N LYS A 137 7.31 9.24 15.52
CA LYS A 137 7.97 9.34 16.83
C LYS A 137 7.55 8.20 17.74
N LEU A 138 6.28 7.78 17.66
CA LEU A 138 5.78 6.67 18.43
C LEU A 138 6.39 5.33 17.95
N TYR A 139 6.47 5.09 16.64
CA TYR A 139 7.15 3.95 16.05
C TYR A 139 8.64 3.88 16.44
N ASP A 140 9.35 5.00 16.39
CA ASP A 140 10.75 5.08 16.81
C ASP A 140 10.91 4.68 18.29
N ARG A 141 10.03 5.18 19.18
CA ARG A 141 10.07 4.89 20.62
C ARG A 141 9.81 3.43 20.96
N VAL A 142 9.01 2.72 20.16
CA VAL A 142 8.75 1.29 20.36
C VAL A 142 9.70 0.40 19.56
N GLY A 143 10.71 0.97 18.91
CA GLY A 143 11.78 0.24 18.24
C GLY A 143 11.42 -0.32 16.87
N PHE A 144 10.56 0.36 16.11
CA PHE A 144 10.51 0.14 14.67
C PHE A 144 11.77 0.70 14.02
N VAL A 145 12.31 -0.04 13.05
CA VAL A 145 13.35 0.42 12.14
C VAL A 145 12.72 0.84 10.82
N ARG A 146 13.30 1.85 10.17
CA ARG A 146 12.87 2.29 8.84
C ARG A 146 13.57 1.42 7.78
N LEU A 147 12.79 0.74 6.94
CA LEU A 147 13.30 -0.06 5.81
C LEU A 147 13.50 0.76 4.53
N GLY A 148 13.32 2.09 4.59
CA GLY A 148 13.48 2.98 3.47
C GLY A 148 12.16 3.44 2.83
N PRO A 149 12.23 4.36 1.86
CA PRO A 149 11.06 4.90 1.20
C PRO A 149 10.61 4.01 0.04
N LEU A 150 9.31 3.77 -0.04
CA LEU A 150 8.64 3.30 -1.24
C LEU A 150 8.32 4.53 -2.11
N GLY A 151 9.24 4.88 -3.00
CA GLY A 151 9.16 6.11 -3.79
C GLY A 151 7.95 6.11 -4.72
N ARG A 152 7.12 7.15 -4.63
CA ARG A 152 5.94 7.35 -5.48
C ARG A 152 6.30 8.13 -6.73
N PHE A 153 6.14 7.49 -7.88
CA PHE A 153 6.40 8.02 -9.21
C PHE A 153 5.09 8.14 -9.96
N VAL A 154 4.80 9.32 -10.51
CA VAL A 154 3.56 9.58 -11.27
C VAL A 154 3.91 10.04 -12.68
N ARG A 155 3.17 9.55 -13.66
CA ARG A 155 3.20 9.99 -15.05
C ARG A 155 1.79 10.36 -15.49
N PHE A 156 1.66 11.51 -16.15
CA PHE A 156 0.39 11.97 -16.72
C PHE A 156 0.22 11.43 -18.14
N HIS A 157 -0.97 10.91 -18.42
CA HIS A 157 -1.45 10.58 -19.77
C HIS A 157 -2.37 11.68 -20.29
N ASP A 158 -3.22 12.24 -19.42
CA ASP A 158 -4.05 13.39 -19.71
C ASP A 158 -3.86 14.50 -18.66
N THR A 159 -3.49 15.69 -19.13
CA THR A 159 -3.32 16.88 -18.29
C THR A 159 -4.61 17.66 -18.09
N GLU A 160 -5.73 17.31 -18.73
CA GLU A 160 -6.99 18.06 -18.57
C GLU A 160 -7.45 18.11 -17.11
N VAL A 161 -7.31 17.03 -16.37
CA VAL A 161 -7.63 16.99 -14.93
C VAL A 161 -6.81 18.01 -14.15
N ALA A 162 -5.49 18.05 -14.36
CA ALA A 162 -4.62 19.02 -13.71
C ALA A 162 -4.92 20.46 -14.17
N ALA A 163 -5.09 20.68 -15.47
CA ALA A 163 -5.40 21.99 -16.04
C ALA A 163 -6.73 22.55 -15.52
N ARG A 164 -7.77 21.71 -15.39
CA ARG A 164 -9.06 22.09 -14.81
C ARG A 164 -8.92 22.58 -13.37
N HIS A 165 -8.08 21.92 -12.58
CA HIS A 165 -7.84 22.30 -11.19
C HIS A 165 -7.19 23.69 -11.07
N PHE A 166 -6.21 24.01 -11.92
CA PHE A 166 -5.51 25.30 -11.84
C PHE A 166 -6.27 26.48 -12.49
N VAL A 167 -7.02 26.23 -13.57
CA VAL A 167 -7.59 27.30 -14.40
C VAL A 167 -9.06 27.58 -14.06
N GLY A 168 -9.79 26.59 -13.51
CA GLY A 168 -11.22 26.69 -13.18
C GLY A 168 -12.17 26.75 -14.39
N ASN A 169 -11.75 27.36 -15.51
CA ASN A 169 -12.52 27.42 -16.76
C ASN A 169 -12.32 26.16 -17.63
N ARG A 170 -13.40 25.43 -17.91
CA ARG A 170 -13.36 24.16 -18.68
C ARG A 170 -12.84 24.32 -20.11
N VAL A 171 -13.21 25.39 -20.81
CA VAL A 171 -12.82 25.58 -22.22
C VAL A 171 -11.34 25.89 -22.31
N LEU A 172 -10.87 26.77 -21.42
CA LEU A 172 -9.47 27.19 -21.36
C LEU A 172 -8.58 26.03 -20.89
N ALA A 173 -9.04 25.24 -19.92
CA ALA A 173 -8.37 24.02 -19.47
C ALA A 173 -8.20 22.99 -20.60
N ARG A 174 -9.23 22.77 -21.44
CA ARG A 174 -9.12 21.88 -22.62
C ARG A 174 -8.12 22.39 -23.66
N GLY A 175 -8.08 23.70 -23.89
CA GLY A 175 -7.13 24.31 -24.81
C GLY A 175 -5.69 24.09 -24.34
N LEU A 176 -5.44 24.38 -23.06
CA LEU A 176 -4.13 24.18 -22.44
C LEU A 176 -3.74 22.70 -22.35
N SER A 177 -4.68 21.81 -22.04
CA SER A 177 -4.40 20.38 -21.94
C SER A 177 -3.99 19.77 -23.28
N ARG A 178 -4.56 20.21 -24.41
CA ARG A 178 -4.11 19.74 -25.74
C ARG A 178 -2.66 20.11 -26.02
N ILE A 179 -2.26 21.34 -25.70
CA ILE A 179 -0.89 21.82 -25.88
C ILE A 179 0.05 21.05 -24.94
N ALA A 180 -0.34 20.91 -23.67
CA ALA A 180 0.44 20.18 -22.67
C ALA A 180 0.57 18.69 -23.02
N ASN A 181 -0.51 18.03 -23.47
CA ASN A 181 -0.51 16.62 -23.89
C ASN A 181 0.39 16.42 -25.12
N LEU A 182 0.38 17.35 -26.09
CA LEU A 182 1.29 17.29 -27.24
C LEU A 182 2.76 17.44 -26.80
N ALA A 183 3.05 18.39 -25.91
CA ALA A 183 4.38 18.57 -25.35
C ALA A 183 4.84 17.34 -24.56
N LEU A 184 3.95 16.74 -23.76
CA LEU A 184 4.21 15.51 -23.02
C LEU A 184 4.44 14.31 -23.95
N ALA A 185 3.61 14.11 -24.97
CA ALA A 185 3.80 13.03 -25.94
C ALA A 185 5.15 13.15 -26.66
N THR A 186 5.54 14.38 -27.01
CA THR A 186 6.85 14.67 -27.60
C THR A 186 7.97 14.36 -26.59
N PHE A 187 7.85 14.83 -25.35
CA PHE A 187 8.81 14.55 -24.28
C PHE A 187 8.97 13.05 -24.02
N TYR A 188 7.87 12.31 -23.91
CA TYR A 188 7.88 10.87 -23.65
C TYR A 188 8.45 10.08 -24.83
N SER A 189 8.16 10.46 -26.08
CA SER A 189 8.73 9.77 -27.26
C SER A 189 10.25 9.97 -27.39
N MET A 190 10.78 11.12 -26.98
CA MET A 190 12.23 11.33 -26.90
C MET A 190 12.88 10.47 -25.81
N LYS A 191 12.18 10.28 -24.70
CA LYS A 191 12.64 9.56 -23.51
C LYS A 191 12.55 8.04 -23.65
N SER A 192 11.59 7.52 -24.42
CA SER A 192 11.28 6.08 -24.51
C SER A 192 12.12 5.28 -25.52
N ARG A 193 13.24 5.81 -26.02
CA ARG A 193 14.12 5.22 -27.07
C ARG A 193 14.82 3.89 -26.72
N VAL A 194 14.42 3.20 -25.66
CA VAL A 194 14.96 1.88 -25.30
C VAL A 194 14.58 0.86 -26.38
N ARG A 195 15.54 0.06 -26.86
CA ARG A 195 15.28 -1.00 -27.85
C ARG A 195 14.17 -1.95 -27.36
N ASN A 196 13.29 -2.36 -28.26
CA ASN A 196 12.28 -3.37 -27.97
C ASN A 196 12.96 -4.68 -27.58
N HIS A 197 12.82 -5.07 -26.31
CA HIS A 197 12.70 -6.48 -26.01
C HIS A 197 11.26 -6.89 -26.31
N ALA A 198 11.01 -8.18 -26.46
CA ALA A 198 9.69 -8.69 -26.80
C ALA A 198 9.33 -9.73 -25.76
N LEU A 199 9.23 -9.30 -24.49
CA LEU A 199 8.64 -10.16 -23.48
C LEU A 199 7.17 -10.37 -23.83
N THR A 200 6.65 -11.55 -23.49
CA THR A 200 5.25 -11.88 -23.67
C THR A 200 4.53 -11.77 -22.33
N TYR A 201 3.47 -10.98 -22.30
CA TYR A 201 2.61 -10.80 -21.11
C TYR A 201 1.33 -11.58 -21.32
N ARG A 202 1.11 -12.62 -20.52
CA ARG A 202 -0.09 -13.46 -20.61
C ARG A 202 -1.05 -13.10 -19.47
N PRO A 203 -2.27 -12.62 -19.76
CA PRO A 203 -3.24 -12.34 -18.71
C PRO A 203 -3.63 -13.65 -18.02
N ILE A 204 -3.82 -13.58 -16.71
CA ILE A 204 -4.30 -14.70 -15.89
C ILE A 204 -5.46 -14.25 -15.01
N GLN A 205 -6.31 -15.20 -14.64
CA GLN A 205 -7.38 -14.98 -13.65
C GLN A 205 -6.97 -15.41 -12.25
N ALA A 206 -6.02 -16.34 -12.16
CA ALA A 206 -5.47 -16.83 -10.90
C ALA A 206 -4.02 -17.27 -11.12
N PHE A 207 -3.20 -17.10 -10.09
CA PHE A 207 -1.86 -17.63 -9.98
C PHE A 207 -1.92 -19.13 -9.64
N ASP A 208 -1.00 -19.89 -10.21
CA ASP A 208 -0.79 -21.31 -9.92
C ASP A 208 0.59 -21.54 -9.29
N ASN A 209 0.94 -22.79 -9.04
CA ASN A 209 2.19 -23.17 -8.39
C ASN A 209 3.46 -22.80 -9.18
N SER A 210 3.34 -22.36 -10.45
CA SER A 210 4.51 -21.89 -11.22
C SER A 210 5.16 -20.65 -10.60
N ILE A 211 4.42 -19.86 -9.80
CA ILE A 211 4.99 -18.71 -9.09
C ILE A 211 6.03 -19.14 -8.05
N GLY A 212 5.89 -20.32 -7.44
CA GLY A 212 6.85 -20.80 -6.44
C GLY A 212 8.26 -20.95 -6.99
N THR A 213 8.43 -21.21 -8.30
CA THR A 213 9.76 -21.35 -8.91
C THR A 213 10.47 -20.02 -9.10
N LEU A 214 9.72 -18.91 -9.23
CA LEU A 214 10.26 -17.57 -9.41
C LEU A 214 11.03 -17.08 -8.19
N PHE A 215 10.56 -17.45 -7.00
CA PHE A 215 11.14 -17.02 -5.72
C PHE A 215 12.24 -17.96 -5.21
N ALA A 216 12.48 -19.09 -5.87
CA ALA A 216 13.51 -20.05 -5.44
C ALA A 216 14.93 -19.46 -5.42
N SER A 217 15.19 -18.42 -6.20
CA SER A 217 16.47 -17.71 -6.27
C SER A 217 16.48 -16.34 -5.57
N GLU A 218 15.37 -15.93 -4.95
CA GLU A 218 15.30 -14.64 -4.24
C GLU A 218 15.87 -14.82 -2.83
N ASP A 219 17.01 -14.18 -2.57
CA ASP A 219 17.74 -14.24 -1.31
C ASP A 219 17.43 -13.06 -0.37
N ARG A 220 16.79 -12.00 -0.88
CA ARG A 220 16.39 -10.84 -0.08
C ARG A 220 15.20 -11.16 0.80
N ASN A 221 15.08 -10.43 1.90
CA ASN A 221 13.92 -10.46 2.77
C ASN A 221 12.68 -9.95 2.03
N HIS A 222 11.58 -10.69 2.03
CA HIS A 222 10.38 -10.30 1.30
C HIS A 222 9.12 -10.92 1.90
N CYS A 223 7.96 -10.32 1.60
CA CYS A 223 6.69 -11.01 1.85
C CYS A 223 6.53 -12.20 0.93
N VAL A 224 6.15 -13.32 1.55
CA VAL A 224 5.82 -14.55 0.83
C VAL A 224 4.68 -14.24 -0.16
N ARG A 225 4.89 -14.66 -1.42
CA ARG A 225 3.99 -14.44 -2.55
C ARG A 225 3.59 -15.78 -3.15
N ASP A 226 3.02 -16.62 -2.32
CA ASP A 226 2.48 -17.88 -2.80
C ASP A 226 1.17 -17.65 -3.59
N PRO A 227 0.69 -18.67 -4.33
CA PRO A 227 -0.54 -18.54 -5.10
C PRO A 227 -1.77 -18.24 -4.24
N LEU A 228 -1.83 -18.71 -2.99
CA LEU A 228 -2.97 -18.46 -2.10
C LEU A 228 -3.06 -16.97 -1.76
N MET A 229 -1.94 -16.38 -1.36
CA MET A 229 -1.83 -14.97 -1.02
C MET A 229 -2.13 -14.08 -2.23
N LEU A 230 -1.49 -14.35 -3.38
CA LEU A 230 -1.71 -13.53 -4.57
C LEU A 230 -3.16 -13.64 -5.10
N ASN A 231 -3.75 -14.84 -5.08
CA ASN A 231 -5.16 -15.00 -5.47
C ASN A 231 -6.13 -14.36 -4.49
N TRP A 232 -5.81 -14.36 -3.19
CA TRP A 232 -6.57 -13.61 -2.20
C TRP A 232 -6.52 -12.09 -2.49
N VAL A 233 -5.35 -11.55 -2.86
CA VAL A 233 -5.23 -10.14 -3.29
C VAL A 233 -6.11 -9.85 -4.51
N LEU A 234 -6.09 -10.71 -5.54
CA LEU A 234 -6.93 -10.56 -6.74
C LEU A 234 -8.43 -10.69 -6.45
N LYS A 235 -8.81 -11.51 -5.46
CA LYS A 235 -10.20 -11.68 -5.06
C LYS A 235 -10.77 -10.41 -4.43
N HIS A 236 -9.99 -9.73 -3.59
CA HIS A 236 -10.45 -8.54 -2.85
C HIS A 236 -10.08 -7.21 -3.54
N ASN A 237 -9.24 -7.23 -4.57
CA ASN A 237 -8.92 -6.06 -5.38
C ASN A 237 -9.29 -6.29 -6.84
N PRO A 238 -10.10 -5.42 -7.45
CA PRO A 238 -10.31 -5.45 -8.90
C PRO A 238 -9.00 -5.08 -9.60
N ALA A 239 -8.21 -6.09 -9.94
CA ALA A 239 -6.89 -5.96 -10.55
C ALA A 239 -6.72 -6.98 -11.69
N GLN A 240 -5.83 -6.66 -12.62
CA GLN A 240 -5.43 -7.52 -13.73
C GLN A 240 -4.05 -8.09 -13.43
N ALA A 241 -3.89 -9.40 -13.54
CA ALA A 241 -2.61 -10.07 -13.36
C ALA A 241 -2.07 -10.60 -14.69
N PHE A 242 -0.76 -10.56 -14.84
CA PHE A 242 -0.05 -11.05 -16.03
C PHE A 242 1.18 -11.84 -15.62
N LEU A 243 1.40 -12.97 -16.29
CA LEU A 243 2.68 -13.69 -16.27
C LEU A 243 3.59 -13.16 -17.38
N ILE A 244 4.88 -13.03 -17.08
CA ILE A 244 5.90 -12.43 -17.96
C ILE A 244 6.81 -13.55 -18.46
N TYR A 245 6.93 -13.69 -19.78
CA TYR A 245 7.74 -14.72 -20.42
C TYR A 245 8.80 -14.12 -21.35
N ASP A 246 9.98 -14.75 -21.40
CA ASP A 246 10.93 -14.62 -22.51
C ASP A 246 10.98 -15.96 -23.26
N GLY A 247 10.36 -15.99 -24.44
CA GLY A 247 10.07 -17.24 -25.15
C GLY A 247 9.19 -18.18 -24.32
N ALA A 248 9.74 -19.33 -23.92
CA ALA A 248 9.06 -20.34 -23.10
C ALA A 248 9.36 -20.20 -21.59
N THR A 249 10.32 -19.35 -21.21
CA THR A 249 10.78 -19.22 -19.83
C THR A 249 9.90 -18.22 -19.09
N LEU A 250 9.31 -18.65 -17.97
CA LEU A 250 8.62 -17.76 -17.04
C LEU A 250 9.66 -16.91 -16.31
N LEU A 251 9.60 -15.59 -16.50
CA LEU A 251 10.53 -14.63 -15.89
C LEU A 251 9.94 -13.90 -14.68
N GLY A 252 8.62 -13.80 -14.58
CA GLY A 252 8.01 -12.96 -13.57
C GLY A 252 6.50 -12.84 -13.69
N TYR A 253 5.96 -11.89 -12.94
CA TYR A 253 4.57 -11.46 -13.03
C TYR A 253 4.43 -9.98 -12.72
N CYS A 254 3.29 -9.40 -13.09
CA CYS A 254 2.87 -8.09 -12.61
C CYS A 254 1.36 -8.06 -12.36
N VAL A 255 0.94 -7.23 -11.41
CA VAL A 255 -0.45 -6.96 -11.06
C VAL A 255 -0.71 -5.47 -11.26
N LEU A 256 -1.70 -5.16 -12.07
CA LEU A 256 -2.12 -3.81 -12.42
C LEU A 256 -3.50 -3.54 -11.84
N LYS A 257 -3.69 -2.39 -11.21
CA LYS A 257 -4.97 -1.98 -10.63
C LYS A 257 -5.37 -0.65 -11.24
N THR A 258 -6.65 -0.51 -11.58
CA THR A 258 -7.23 0.78 -11.94
C THR A 258 -8.18 1.22 -10.86
N MET A 259 -8.17 2.51 -10.56
CA MET A 259 -8.98 3.07 -9.50
C MET A 259 -9.40 4.49 -9.83
N LYS A 260 -10.58 4.86 -9.32
CA LYS A 260 -11.06 6.23 -9.36
C LYS A 260 -10.63 6.90 -8.05
N PHE A 261 -9.69 7.82 -8.13
CA PHE A 261 -9.32 8.66 -7.00
C PHE A 261 -10.40 9.73 -6.83
N GLY A 262 -11.17 9.67 -5.75
CA GLY A 262 -12.36 10.52 -5.52
C GLY A 262 -12.09 12.02 -5.35
N GLY A 263 -10.83 12.46 -5.41
CA GLY A 263 -10.45 13.85 -5.20
C GLY A 263 -10.35 14.24 -3.71
N GLY A 264 -10.03 15.50 -3.45
CA GLY A 264 -9.96 16.09 -2.11
C GLY A 264 -8.56 16.10 -1.49
N GLY A 265 -8.50 15.89 -0.17
CA GLY A 265 -7.31 16.08 0.65
C GLY A 265 -6.94 17.56 0.85
N SER A 266 -5.84 17.83 1.57
CA SER A 266 -5.37 19.19 1.85
C SER A 266 -5.01 20.01 0.60
N ARG A 267 -4.83 19.33 -0.54
CA ARG A 267 -4.52 19.94 -1.84
C ARG A 267 -5.73 20.07 -2.77
N ASN A 268 -6.92 19.66 -2.32
CA ASN A 268 -8.16 19.70 -3.09
C ASN A 268 -8.01 19.11 -4.51
N LEU A 269 -7.35 17.95 -4.61
CA LEU A 269 -7.08 17.33 -5.89
C LEU A 269 -8.39 16.98 -6.60
N PRO A 270 -8.48 17.14 -7.93
CA PRO A 270 -9.65 16.72 -8.68
C PRO A 270 -9.81 15.19 -8.67
N GLU A 271 -11.02 14.73 -8.96
CA GLU A 271 -11.28 13.33 -9.24
C GLU A 271 -10.50 12.90 -10.50
N MET A 272 -9.89 11.71 -10.45
CA MET A 272 -9.07 11.19 -11.55
C MET A 272 -9.10 9.67 -11.63
N ASN A 273 -9.01 9.13 -12.85
CA ASN A 273 -8.78 7.73 -13.11
C ASN A 273 -7.27 7.46 -13.08
N MET A 274 -6.86 6.54 -12.21
CA MET A 274 -5.47 6.22 -11.98
C MET A 274 -5.21 4.74 -12.23
N GLY A 275 -4.14 4.46 -12.97
CA GLY A 275 -3.56 3.12 -13.08
C GLY A 275 -2.38 2.97 -12.12
N THR A 276 -2.23 1.83 -11.48
CA THR A 276 -1.07 1.56 -10.63
C THR A 276 -0.48 0.18 -10.88
N LEU A 277 0.86 0.12 -10.89
CA LEU A 277 1.59 -1.13 -10.75
C LEU A 277 1.50 -1.55 -9.29
N LEU A 278 0.51 -2.37 -8.99
CA LEU A 278 0.21 -2.82 -7.64
C LEU A 278 1.35 -3.71 -7.14
N ASP A 279 1.60 -4.84 -7.79
CA ASP A 279 2.68 -5.75 -7.44
C ASP A 279 3.44 -6.20 -8.68
N TYR A 280 4.69 -6.64 -8.49
CA TYR A 280 5.45 -7.27 -9.55
C TYR A 280 6.57 -8.10 -8.95
N TYR A 281 7.07 -9.03 -9.75
CA TYR A 281 8.35 -9.70 -9.53
C TYR A 281 8.95 -10.07 -10.88
N VAL A 282 10.25 -9.90 -11.03
CA VAL A 282 11.02 -10.39 -12.18
C VAL A 282 12.32 -11.01 -11.67
N ALA A 283 12.58 -12.26 -12.04
CA ALA A 283 13.80 -12.96 -11.64
C ALA A 283 15.05 -12.30 -12.24
N ASP A 284 14.95 -11.81 -13.48
CA ASP A 284 15.99 -10.99 -14.11
C ASP A 284 15.72 -9.49 -13.87
N SER A 285 16.48 -8.89 -12.94
CA SER A 285 16.47 -7.45 -12.67
C SER A 285 17.33 -6.63 -13.66
N SER A 286 17.64 -7.19 -14.84
CA SER A 286 18.33 -6.46 -15.89
C SER A 286 17.53 -5.25 -16.33
N ARG A 287 18.26 -4.20 -16.73
CA ARG A 287 17.66 -2.95 -17.23
C ARG A 287 16.69 -3.23 -18.39
N LYS A 288 16.98 -4.22 -19.21
CA LYS A 288 16.20 -4.61 -20.39
C LYS A 288 14.82 -5.13 -19.97
N VAL A 289 14.77 -6.09 -19.05
CA VAL A 289 13.50 -6.68 -18.56
C VAL A 289 12.67 -5.64 -17.82
N LEU A 290 13.28 -4.85 -16.92
CA LEU A 290 12.56 -3.81 -16.18
C LEU A 290 12.03 -2.68 -17.09
N SER A 291 12.77 -2.31 -18.14
CA SER A 291 12.29 -1.32 -19.12
C SER A 291 11.10 -1.84 -19.93
N ASP A 292 11.13 -3.13 -20.29
CA ASP A 292 10.03 -3.78 -21.00
C ASP A 292 8.77 -3.84 -20.11
N LEU A 293 8.92 -4.21 -18.84
CA LEU A 293 7.85 -4.19 -17.84
C LEU A 293 7.20 -2.80 -17.73
N LEU A 294 8.00 -1.75 -17.54
CA LEU A 294 7.49 -0.38 -17.45
C LEU A 294 6.74 0.04 -18.71
N ARG A 295 7.27 -0.32 -19.89
CA ARG A 295 6.61 -0.05 -21.17
C ARG A 295 5.27 -0.76 -21.28
N PHE A 296 5.22 -2.05 -20.93
CA PHE A 296 3.98 -2.82 -20.91
C PHE A 296 2.94 -2.16 -20.02
N CYS A 297 3.30 -1.81 -18.77
CA CYS A 297 2.39 -1.15 -17.84
C CYS A 297 1.87 0.19 -18.38
N VAL A 298 2.77 1.05 -18.87
CA VAL A 298 2.41 2.36 -19.45
C VAL A 298 1.47 2.20 -20.63
N ASN A 299 1.79 1.32 -21.59
CA ASN A 299 0.96 1.10 -22.77
C ASN A 299 -0.41 0.53 -22.40
N ARG A 300 -0.46 -0.37 -21.41
CA ARG A 300 -1.71 -0.95 -20.91
C ARG A 300 -2.63 0.13 -20.35
N PHE A 301 -2.08 1.07 -19.58
CA PHE A 301 -2.82 2.19 -18.99
C PHE A 301 -3.22 3.26 -20.01
N GLU A 302 -2.39 3.53 -21.01
CA GLU A 302 -2.74 4.43 -22.12
C GLU A 302 -3.96 3.92 -22.91
N GLY A 303 -4.11 2.60 -23.06
CA GLY A 303 -5.27 1.99 -23.70
C GLY A 303 -6.58 2.06 -22.90
N GLU A 304 -6.54 2.41 -21.61
CA GLU A 304 -7.71 2.40 -20.71
C GLU A 304 -8.28 3.81 -20.42
N SER A 305 -7.84 4.85 -21.14
CA SER A 305 -8.27 6.25 -20.92
C SER A 305 -8.04 6.74 -19.48
N LEU A 306 -6.90 6.36 -18.88
CA LEU A 306 -6.53 6.81 -17.54
C LEU A 306 -5.91 8.20 -17.60
N ASP A 307 -6.11 9.01 -16.55
CA ASP A 307 -5.55 10.36 -16.47
C ASP A 307 -4.06 10.29 -16.08
N ILE A 308 -3.74 9.39 -15.14
CA ILE A 308 -2.40 9.20 -14.60
C ILE A 308 -2.08 7.71 -14.42
N CYS A 309 -0.79 7.38 -14.43
CA CYS A 309 -0.30 6.15 -13.83
C CYS A 309 0.69 6.44 -12.68
N GLU A 310 0.63 5.59 -11.66
CA GLU A 310 1.44 5.69 -10.45
C GLU A 310 2.18 4.38 -10.18
N PHE A 311 3.50 4.46 -10.01
CA PHE A 311 4.33 3.36 -9.52
C PHE A 311 4.94 3.71 -8.17
N GLN A 312 4.89 2.74 -7.26
CA GLN A 312 5.49 2.84 -5.95
C GLN A 312 6.62 1.83 -5.84
N VAL A 313 7.85 2.35 -5.78
CA VAL A 313 9.07 1.60 -6.08
C VAL A 313 10.08 1.76 -4.96
N CYS A 314 10.55 0.63 -4.42
CA CYS A 314 11.63 0.58 -3.43
C CYS A 314 13.00 0.36 -4.11
N ASP A 315 13.01 -0.27 -5.28
CA ASP A 315 14.22 -0.61 -6.04
C ASP A 315 14.83 0.62 -6.74
N GLU A 316 16.14 0.80 -6.60
CA GLU A 316 16.85 1.94 -7.18
C GLU A 316 16.91 1.88 -8.71
N LYS A 317 17.09 0.69 -9.29
CA LYS A 317 17.15 0.51 -10.76
C LYS A 317 15.81 0.88 -11.38
N LEU A 318 14.71 0.38 -10.84
CA LEU A 318 13.37 0.69 -11.31
C LEU A 318 13.01 2.16 -11.08
N SER A 319 13.41 2.76 -9.94
CA SER A 319 13.27 4.21 -9.69
C SER A 319 13.94 5.05 -10.77
N ASN A 320 15.15 4.68 -11.19
CA ASN A 320 15.88 5.40 -12.23
C ASN A 320 15.22 5.21 -13.60
N LEU A 321 14.76 4.00 -13.91
CA LEU A 321 13.99 3.73 -15.12
C LEU A 321 12.66 4.51 -15.15
N CYS A 322 11.94 4.65 -14.03
CA CYS A 322 10.74 5.49 -13.97
C CYS A 322 11.04 6.92 -14.42
N LYS A 323 12.14 7.53 -13.95
CA LYS A 323 12.56 8.88 -14.41
C LYS A 323 12.89 8.91 -15.89
N GLU A 324 13.55 7.87 -16.41
CA GLU A 324 13.82 7.74 -17.84
C GLU A 324 12.54 7.62 -18.66
N PHE A 325 11.50 6.99 -18.13
CA PHE A 325 10.18 6.88 -18.75
C PHE A 325 9.29 8.12 -18.55
N GLY A 326 9.86 9.20 -18.01
CA GLY A 326 9.17 10.49 -17.84
C GLY A 326 8.30 10.57 -16.58
N PHE A 327 8.42 9.63 -15.64
CA PHE A 327 7.74 9.74 -14.36
C PHE A 327 8.41 10.78 -13.47
N THR A 328 7.60 11.48 -12.68
CA THR A 328 8.04 12.42 -11.66
C THR A 328 7.88 11.81 -10.28
N LYS A 329 8.91 11.91 -9.43
CA LYS A 329 8.83 11.49 -8.03
C LYS A 329 8.05 12.54 -7.22
N VAL A 330 6.92 12.15 -6.63
CA VAL A 330 6.00 13.07 -5.92
C VAL A 330 5.84 12.76 -4.43
N GLY A 331 6.68 11.88 -3.89
CA GLY A 331 6.66 11.48 -2.48
C GLY A 331 6.92 9.98 -2.34
N GLY A 332 6.20 9.35 -1.42
CA GLY A 332 6.30 7.92 -1.20
C GLY A 332 5.74 7.50 0.14
N TYR A 333 5.57 6.20 0.31
CA TYR A 333 5.35 5.61 1.62
C TYR A 333 6.68 5.33 2.30
N ARG A 334 6.60 5.12 3.61
CA ARG A 334 7.70 4.66 4.45
C ARG A 334 7.34 3.28 4.94
N ILE A 335 8.32 2.40 4.93
CA ILE A 335 8.16 1.05 5.46
C ILE A 335 8.89 0.99 6.81
N PHE A 336 8.20 0.45 7.80
CA PHE A 336 8.69 0.26 9.14
C PHE A 336 8.62 -1.21 9.48
N PHE A 337 9.68 -1.72 10.10
CA PHE A 337 9.75 -3.09 10.58
C PHE A 337 10.14 -3.10 12.05
N LYS A 338 9.40 -3.85 12.86
CA LYS A 338 9.82 -4.14 14.22
C LYS A 338 10.23 -5.61 14.28
N PRO A 339 11.52 -5.92 14.47
CA PRO A 339 11.97 -7.29 14.64
C PRO A 339 11.34 -7.94 15.88
N GLY A 340 11.09 -9.24 15.80
CA GLY A 340 10.73 -10.05 16.97
C GLY A 340 11.91 -10.22 17.93
N LEU A 341 11.66 -10.87 19.08
CA LEU A 341 12.73 -11.17 20.03
C LEU A 341 13.80 -12.06 19.38
N GLY A 342 15.07 -11.65 19.47
CA GLY A 342 16.20 -12.40 18.92
C GLY A 342 16.49 -12.16 17.44
N MET A 343 15.70 -11.35 16.74
CA MET A 343 15.94 -11.00 15.35
C MET A 343 16.83 -9.76 15.19
N THR A 344 17.65 -9.74 14.15
CA THR A 344 18.52 -8.62 13.78
C THR A 344 17.76 -7.55 12.98
N SER A 345 18.27 -6.33 12.96
CA SER A 345 17.76 -5.29 12.06
C SER A 345 18.56 -5.29 10.76
N HIS A 346 17.87 -5.44 9.63
CA HIS A 346 18.47 -5.33 8.29
C HIS A 346 18.22 -3.97 7.67
N GLY A 347 19.09 -3.57 6.73
CA GLY A 347 18.95 -2.33 5.99
C GLY A 347 18.01 -2.49 4.80
N ALA A 348 17.54 -1.37 4.23
CA ALA A 348 16.63 -1.33 3.08
C ALA A 348 17.03 -2.22 1.88
N ARG A 349 18.34 -2.37 1.63
CA ARG A 349 18.89 -3.12 0.50
C ARG A 349 18.69 -4.63 0.59
N ASP A 350 18.48 -5.12 1.80
CA ASP A 350 18.27 -6.54 2.08
C ASP A 350 16.81 -6.94 1.86
N TRP A 351 15.96 -6.03 1.35
CA TRP A 351 14.53 -6.25 1.22
C TRP A 351 14.02 -6.10 -0.22
N PHE A 352 13.09 -6.96 -0.60
CA PHE A 352 12.25 -6.81 -1.79
C PHE A 352 10.80 -6.50 -1.39
N LEU A 353 10.44 -5.23 -1.54
CA LEU A 353 9.16 -4.68 -1.10
C LEU A 353 8.50 -3.90 -2.25
N THR A 354 7.21 -4.13 -2.43
CA THR A 354 6.38 -3.50 -3.47
C THR A 354 5.17 -2.83 -2.83
N LEU A 355 4.44 -2.02 -3.60
CA LEU A 355 3.15 -1.52 -3.14
C LEU A 355 2.20 -2.64 -2.82
N GLY A 356 2.14 -3.72 -3.60
CA GLY A 356 1.25 -4.85 -3.35
C GLY A 356 1.55 -5.51 -2.02
N THR A 357 2.81 -5.49 -1.58
CA THR A 357 3.19 -5.92 -0.23
C THR A 357 2.50 -5.09 0.86
N ALA A 358 2.22 -3.81 0.59
CA ALA A 358 1.55 -2.89 1.49
C ALA A 358 0.02 -2.80 1.21
N ASP A 359 -0.41 -2.74 -0.04
CA ASP A 359 -1.78 -2.49 -0.51
C ASP A 359 -2.63 -3.78 -0.53
N ALA A 360 -2.00 -4.97 -0.57
CA ALA A 360 -2.67 -6.21 -0.17
C ALA A 360 -3.22 -6.14 1.26
N ILE A 361 -2.78 -5.20 2.08
CA ILE A 361 -3.11 -5.04 3.50
C ILE A 361 -3.74 -3.66 3.79
N LEU A 362 -3.50 -2.65 2.96
CA LEU A 362 -4.05 -1.29 3.08
C LEU A 362 -5.37 -1.09 2.30
N MET A 363 -6.10 -2.15 1.98
CA MET A 363 -7.42 -2.10 1.35
C MET A 363 -8.44 -1.32 2.19
N GLY A 364 -8.44 0.01 2.06
CA GLY A 364 -9.26 0.88 2.90
C GLY A 364 -9.34 2.35 2.50
N SER A 365 -8.68 2.81 1.42
CA SER A 365 -8.78 4.21 0.96
C SER A 365 -9.37 4.36 -0.43
#